data_AF-A0A928JTS2-F1
#
_entry.id   AF-A0A928JTS2-F1
#
_cell.length_a   1.000
_cell.length_b   1.000
_cell.length_c   1.000
_cell.angle_alpha   90.00
_cell.angle_beta   90.00
_cell.angle_gamma   90.00
#
_symmetry.space_group_name_H-M   'P 1'
#
loop_
_entity.id
_entity.type
_entity.pdbx_description
1 polymer ?
#
loop_
_entity_poly.entity_id
_entity_poly.type
_entity_poly.pdbx_seq_one_letter_code
_entity_poly.pdbx_strand_id
1 'polypeptide(L)'
;MKLMCYTAFSKFGIFLIGRYKTMSKKTKTTLVTAFLELVNEEPFDKITVTDLVEKCSISRQTFYYHFDDIKEMLEWAFDSETKAICDTLDYDNWQATEDRFVEFLNKYDMLFRKSLVSTKFIFIFNMIDKSFNTAIKHFISAKRSEEQNFGKNADYVISYTAGAFTSLVVKTIQNETSDYETIVKNLSTSLQGI
;
A
#
# COMPACT_ATOMS: atom_id res chain seq x y z
N MET A 1 -35.28 11.93 49.52
CA MET A 1 -36.11 12.84 48.71
C MET A 1 -35.43 13.00 47.35
N LYS A 2 -36.07 12.49 46.28
CA LYS A 2 -35.63 12.24 44.86
C LYS A 2 -34.58 11.12 44.71
N LEU A 3 -34.91 9.84 44.42
CA LEU A 3 -35.35 9.18 43.14
C LEU A 3 -34.59 9.68 41.89
N MET A 4 -34.22 8.93 40.85
CA MET A 4 -33.96 7.51 40.46
C MET A 4 -33.71 7.57 38.92
N CYS A 5 -33.13 6.52 38.28
CA CYS A 5 -32.81 6.36 36.83
C CYS A 5 -31.56 7.14 36.36
N TYR A 6 -30.45 6.53 35.94
CA TYR A 6 -30.31 5.48 34.92
C TYR A 6 -29.13 4.54 35.25
N THR A 7 -29.42 3.26 35.44
CA THR A 7 -28.52 2.15 35.10
C THR A 7 -29.17 1.35 33.98
N ALA A 8 -28.39 1.01 32.95
CA ALA A 8 -28.65 0.08 31.83
C ALA A 8 -28.54 0.77 30.46
N PHE A 9 -27.85 0.12 29.52
CA PHE A 9 -27.19 0.62 28.29
C PHE A 9 -25.87 1.35 28.60
N SER A 10 -24.66 0.80 28.37
CA SER A 10 -24.18 0.08 27.20
C SER A 10 -23.00 -0.87 27.50
N LYS A 11 -22.91 -1.46 28.70
CA LYS A 11 -21.86 -2.45 29.05
C LYS A 11 -21.87 -3.75 28.21
N PHE A 12 -22.84 -3.92 27.31
CA PHE A 12 -22.90 -5.04 26.35
C PHE A 12 -22.30 -4.71 24.96
N GLY A 13 -22.09 -3.43 24.63
CA GLY A 13 -21.68 -3.02 23.27
C GLY A 13 -20.16 -2.96 23.05
N ILE A 14 -19.37 -2.69 24.09
CA ILE A 14 -17.92 -2.47 23.93
C ILE A 14 -17.12 -3.77 24.03
N PHE A 15 -17.69 -4.83 24.60
CA PHE A 15 -17.00 -6.12 24.79
C PHE A 15 -17.08 -7.05 23.56
N LEU A 16 -17.97 -6.79 22.60
CA LEU A 16 -18.10 -7.60 21.36
C LEU A 16 -17.26 -7.07 20.19
N ILE A 17 -16.89 -5.78 20.19
CA ILE A 17 -16.12 -5.16 19.10
C ILE A 17 -14.62 -5.53 19.19
N GLY A 18 -14.13 -5.84 20.40
CA GLY A 18 -12.71 -6.11 20.67
C GLY A 18 -12.26 -7.58 20.57
N ARG A 19 -13.12 -8.53 20.20
CA ARG A 19 -12.80 -9.98 20.29
C ARG A 19 -13.03 -10.84 19.03
N TYR A 20 -13.34 -10.29 17.86
CA TYR A 20 -13.46 -11.07 16.62
C TYR A 20 -12.84 -10.38 15.39
N LYS A 21 -11.54 -10.10 15.42
CA LYS A 21 -10.77 -9.80 14.19
C LYS A 21 -9.39 -10.50 14.19
N THR A 22 -9.31 -11.72 14.71
CA THR A 22 -8.20 -12.61 14.34
C THR A 22 -8.63 -13.35 13.08
N MET A 23 -8.17 -12.84 11.94
CA MET A 23 -8.63 -13.25 10.61
C MET A 23 -7.45 -13.58 9.72
N SER A 24 -7.63 -14.60 8.88
CA SER A 24 -6.59 -15.20 8.06
C SER A 24 -5.98 -14.18 7.07
N LYS A 25 -4.69 -13.85 7.27
CA LYS A 25 -3.87 -13.09 6.31
C LYS A 25 -3.97 -13.70 4.91
N LYS A 26 -4.07 -15.04 4.82
CA LYS A 26 -4.23 -15.79 3.58
C LYS A 26 -5.49 -15.37 2.80
N THR A 27 -6.65 -15.20 3.45
CA THR A 27 -7.88 -14.81 2.74
C THR A 27 -7.78 -13.40 2.17
N LYS A 28 -7.21 -12.46 2.94
CA LYS A 28 -6.95 -11.10 2.45
C LYS A 28 -6.02 -11.10 1.25
N THR A 29 -4.93 -11.87 1.30
CA THR A 29 -4.01 -12.01 0.17
C THR A 29 -4.68 -12.65 -1.05
N THR A 30 -5.50 -13.69 -0.87
CA THR A 30 -6.26 -14.31 -1.97
C THR A 30 -7.18 -13.32 -2.67
N LEU A 31 -7.89 -12.46 -1.91
CA LEU A 31 -8.73 -11.41 -2.47
C LEU A 31 -7.94 -10.39 -3.30
N VAL A 32 -6.78 -9.97 -2.80
CA VAL A 32 -5.89 -9.06 -3.55
C VAL A 32 -5.37 -9.71 -4.82
N THR A 33 -4.95 -10.98 -4.78
CA THR A 33 -4.51 -11.71 -5.97
C THR A 33 -5.63 -11.81 -7.01
N ALA A 34 -6.84 -12.20 -6.59
CA ALA A 34 -8.00 -12.27 -7.49
C ALA A 34 -8.33 -10.90 -8.11
N PHE A 35 -8.19 -9.82 -7.35
CA PHE A 35 -8.34 -8.47 -7.87
C PHE A 35 -7.30 -8.13 -8.94
N LEU A 36 -6.02 -8.42 -8.69
CA LEU A 36 -4.95 -8.16 -9.67
C LEU A 36 -5.16 -8.96 -10.95
N GLU A 37 -5.64 -10.20 -10.85
CA GLU A 37 -6.03 -11.01 -12.01
C GLU A 37 -7.19 -10.35 -12.79
N LEU A 38 -8.27 -9.92 -12.12
CA LEU A 38 -9.39 -9.24 -12.79
C LEU A 38 -8.97 -7.95 -13.48
N VAL A 39 -8.02 -7.20 -12.93
CA VAL A 39 -7.47 -5.99 -13.55
C VAL A 39 -6.72 -6.27 -14.86
N ASN A 40 -6.21 -7.49 -15.05
CA ASN A 40 -5.66 -7.90 -16.34
C ASN A 40 -6.76 -8.15 -17.39
N GLU A 41 -7.93 -8.59 -16.95
CA GLU A 41 -9.04 -9.02 -17.81
C GLU A 41 -10.00 -7.86 -18.14
N GLU A 42 -10.21 -6.92 -17.20
CA GLU A 42 -11.26 -5.91 -17.29
C GLU A 42 -10.78 -4.49 -16.91
N PRO A 43 -11.48 -3.42 -17.35
CA PRO A 43 -11.20 -2.07 -16.88
C PRO A 43 -11.36 -1.94 -15.36
N PHE A 44 -10.43 -1.26 -14.69
CA PHE A 44 -10.46 -1.06 -13.23
C PHE A 44 -11.77 -0.40 -12.73
N ASP A 45 -12.45 0.38 -13.57
CA ASP A 45 -13.74 0.96 -13.20
C ASP A 45 -14.94 0.00 -13.20
N LYS A 46 -14.78 -1.19 -13.76
CA LYS A 46 -15.85 -2.20 -13.87
C LYS A 46 -15.79 -3.27 -12.80
N ILE A 47 -14.63 -3.50 -12.20
CA ILE A 47 -14.43 -4.54 -11.19
C ILE A 47 -15.24 -4.22 -9.93
N THR A 48 -16.05 -5.18 -9.50
CA THR A 48 -16.93 -5.09 -8.34
C THR A 48 -16.58 -6.12 -7.26
N VAL A 49 -17.16 -5.95 -6.07
CA VAL A 49 -17.08 -6.95 -5.01
C VAL A 49 -17.70 -8.28 -5.44
N THR A 50 -18.73 -8.26 -6.31
CA THR A 50 -19.35 -9.49 -6.83
C THR A 50 -18.33 -10.32 -7.60
N ASP A 51 -17.63 -9.69 -8.56
CA ASP A 51 -16.65 -10.36 -9.41
C ASP A 51 -15.52 -11.00 -8.57
N LEU A 52 -15.07 -10.28 -7.53
CA LEU A 52 -14.06 -10.78 -6.60
C LEU A 52 -14.51 -12.01 -5.82
N VAL A 53 -15.71 -11.97 -5.24
CA VAL A 53 -16.17 -13.07 -4.38
C VAL A 53 -16.55 -14.30 -5.19
N GLU A 54 -17.04 -14.11 -6.41
CA GLU A 54 -17.28 -15.20 -7.37
C GLU A 54 -15.96 -15.86 -7.77
N LYS A 55 -14.96 -15.07 -8.17
CA LYS A 55 -13.62 -15.58 -8.54
C LYS A 55 -12.93 -16.31 -7.38
N CYS A 56 -13.12 -15.83 -6.15
CA CYS A 56 -12.56 -16.46 -4.95
C CYS A 56 -13.42 -17.60 -4.38
N SER A 57 -14.62 -17.85 -4.93
CA SER A 57 -15.60 -18.80 -4.36
C SER A 57 -15.91 -18.56 -2.87
N ILE A 58 -16.07 -17.29 -2.49
CA ILE A 58 -16.46 -16.88 -1.13
C ILE A 58 -17.78 -16.10 -1.14
N SER A 59 -18.37 -15.85 0.03
CA SER A 59 -19.57 -15.02 0.12
C SER A 59 -19.22 -13.52 0.18
N ARG A 60 -20.15 -12.65 -0.25
CA ARG A 60 -20.06 -11.20 -0.02
C ARG A 60 -19.89 -10.86 1.46
N GLN A 61 -20.56 -11.58 2.35
CA GLN A 61 -20.41 -11.41 3.80
C GLN A 61 -18.98 -11.70 4.26
N THR A 62 -18.31 -12.68 3.64
CA THR A 62 -16.90 -12.96 3.90
C THR A 62 -16.02 -11.80 3.45
N PHE A 63 -16.24 -11.23 2.26
CA PHE A 63 -15.53 -10.02 1.83
C PHE A 63 -15.73 -8.87 2.83
N TYR A 64 -16.99 -8.55 3.17
CA TYR A 64 -17.33 -7.45 4.08
C TYR A 64 -16.89 -7.68 5.53
N TYR A 65 -16.55 -8.91 5.89
CA TYR A 65 -15.89 -9.18 7.16
C TYR A 65 -14.41 -8.75 7.15
N HIS A 66 -13.77 -8.72 5.98
CA HIS A 66 -12.39 -8.29 5.80
C HIS A 66 -12.24 -6.80 5.47
N PHE A 67 -13.09 -6.27 4.58
CA PHE A 67 -12.99 -4.94 3.98
C PHE A 67 -14.38 -4.35 3.69
N ASP A 68 -14.55 -3.07 3.95
CA ASP A 68 -15.76 -2.30 3.67
C ASP A 68 -15.97 -2.15 2.14
N ASP A 69 -14.88 -1.98 1.38
CA ASP A 69 -14.89 -1.90 -0.07
C ASP A 69 -13.54 -2.30 -0.71
N ILE A 70 -13.45 -2.19 -2.05
CA ILE A 70 -12.24 -2.48 -2.83
C ILE A 70 -11.11 -1.50 -2.50
N LYS A 71 -11.42 -0.24 -2.14
CA LYS A 71 -10.39 0.76 -1.83
C LYS A 71 -9.70 0.42 -0.52
N GLU A 72 -10.45 0.10 0.54
CA GLU A 72 -9.85 -0.34 1.82
C GLU A 72 -9.00 -1.60 1.62
N MET A 73 -9.45 -2.54 0.77
CA MET A 73 -8.64 -3.73 0.42
C MET A 73 -7.31 -3.36 -0.23
N LEU A 74 -7.31 -2.42 -1.18
CA LEU A 74 -6.10 -1.98 -1.87
C LEU A 74 -5.18 -1.20 -0.94
N GLU A 75 -5.71 -0.31 -0.10
CA GLU A 75 -4.95 0.40 0.93
C GLU A 75 -4.25 -0.60 1.86
N TRP A 76 -4.98 -1.60 2.35
CA TRP A 76 -4.41 -2.67 3.17
C TRP A 76 -3.30 -3.42 2.44
N ALA A 77 -3.47 -3.71 1.14
CA ALA A 77 -2.47 -4.40 0.34
C ALA A 77 -1.17 -3.59 0.25
N PHE A 78 -1.26 -2.32 -0.11
CA PHE A 78 -0.09 -1.44 -0.25
C PHE A 78 0.59 -1.18 1.08
N ASP A 79 -0.17 -0.91 2.14
CA ASP A 79 0.39 -0.72 3.48
C ASP A 79 1.10 -1.98 3.97
N SER A 80 0.56 -3.17 3.67
CA SER A 80 1.17 -4.45 4.05
C SER A 80 2.47 -4.72 3.29
N GLU A 81 2.53 -4.44 1.99
CA GLU A 81 3.73 -4.59 1.16
C GLU A 81 4.80 -3.56 1.55
N THR A 82 4.40 -2.30 1.71
CA THR A 82 5.29 -1.21 2.15
C THR A 82 5.92 -1.55 3.49
N LYS A 83 5.12 -2.06 4.43
CA LYS A 83 5.62 -2.53 5.71
C LYS A 83 6.59 -3.70 5.56
N ALA A 84 6.28 -4.69 4.73
CA ALA A 84 7.18 -5.81 4.49
C ALA A 84 8.53 -5.37 3.91
N ILE A 85 8.52 -4.41 2.98
CA ILE A 85 9.74 -3.79 2.46
C ILE A 85 10.50 -3.10 3.59
N CYS A 86 9.84 -2.23 4.38
CA CYS A 86 10.47 -1.51 5.49
C CYS A 86 11.08 -2.44 6.55
N ASP A 87 10.34 -3.48 6.94
CA ASP A 87 10.74 -4.47 7.95
C ASP A 87 11.92 -5.35 7.48
N THR A 88 12.18 -5.40 6.17
CA THR A 88 13.25 -6.22 5.55
C THR A 88 14.31 -5.38 4.85
N LEU A 89 14.32 -4.06 5.07
CA LEU A 89 15.33 -3.17 4.54
C LEU A 89 16.70 -3.63 5.02
N ASP A 90 17.55 -3.94 4.04
CA ASP A 90 18.93 -4.30 4.27
C ASP A 90 19.79 -3.11 3.83
N TYR A 91 20.38 -2.43 4.83
CA TYR A 91 21.20 -1.24 4.63
C TYR A 91 22.60 -1.61 4.12
N ASP A 92 23.07 -2.82 4.44
CA ASP A 92 24.37 -3.34 4.01
C ASP A 92 24.28 -3.97 2.63
N ASN A 93 23.14 -4.55 2.28
CA ASN A 93 22.84 -5.10 0.96
C ASN A 93 21.68 -4.37 0.29
N TRP A 94 22.01 -3.20 -0.26
CA TRP A 94 21.03 -2.35 -0.91
C TRP A 94 20.39 -2.99 -2.16
N GLN A 95 21.07 -3.89 -2.86
CA GLN A 95 20.51 -4.61 -4.01
C GLN A 95 19.25 -5.40 -3.62
N ALA A 96 19.26 -6.08 -2.47
CA ALA A 96 18.09 -6.81 -2.00
C ALA A 96 16.90 -5.89 -1.66
N THR A 97 17.18 -4.64 -1.28
CA THR A 97 16.14 -3.62 -1.10
C THR A 97 15.58 -3.17 -2.46
N GLU A 98 16.45 -2.90 -3.43
CA GLU A 98 16.04 -2.55 -4.80
C GLU A 98 15.15 -3.63 -5.42
N ASP A 99 15.57 -4.88 -5.35
CA ASP A 99 14.87 -6.03 -5.93
C ASP A 99 13.43 -6.12 -5.40
N ARG A 100 13.21 -5.87 -4.10
CA ARG A 100 11.87 -5.87 -3.48
C ARG A 100 10.98 -4.74 -3.97
N PHE A 101 11.54 -3.55 -4.20
CA PHE A 101 10.78 -2.45 -4.81
C PHE A 101 10.42 -2.76 -6.26
N VAL A 102 11.34 -3.36 -7.01
CA VAL A 102 11.08 -3.82 -8.38
C VAL A 102 9.99 -4.89 -8.40
N GLU A 103 10.04 -5.88 -7.50
CA GLU A 103 8.99 -6.90 -7.34
C GLU A 103 7.62 -6.28 -7.02
N PHE A 104 7.59 -5.31 -6.10
CA PHE A 104 6.37 -4.56 -5.78
C PHE A 104 5.82 -3.84 -7.02
N LEU A 105 6.65 -3.08 -7.74
CA LEU A 105 6.21 -2.34 -8.92
C LEU A 105 5.72 -3.28 -10.03
N ASN A 106 6.43 -4.37 -10.29
CA ASN A 106 6.05 -5.38 -11.27
C ASN A 106 4.72 -6.06 -10.91
N LYS A 107 4.53 -6.43 -9.64
CA LYS A 107 3.29 -7.07 -9.15
C LYS A 107 2.05 -6.20 -9.42
N TYR A 108 2.18 -4.89 -9.29
CA TYR A 108 1.07 -3.94 -9.44
C TYR A 108 1.08 -3.19 -10.79
N ASP A 109 1.97 -3.53 -11.72
CA ASP A 109 2.16 -2.82 -13.00
C ASP A 109 0.85 -2.65 -13.78
N MET A 110 0.09 -3.74 -13.93
CA MET A 110 -1.18 -3.69 -14.65
C MET A 110 -2.22 -2.80 -13.93
N LEU A 111 -2.25 -2.83 -12.60
CA LEU A 111 -3.10 -1.93 -11.81
C LEU A 111 -2.72 -0.47 -12.06
N PHE A 112 -1.43 -0.15 -12.06
CA PHE A 112 -0.98 1.21 -12.33
C PHE A 112 -1.33 1.64 -13.75
N ARG A 113 -1.09 0.79 -14.76
CA ARG A 113 -1.47 1.01 -16.17
C ARG A 113 -2.94 1.30 -16.33
N LYS A 114 -3.80 0.40 -15.82
CA LYS A 114 -5.27 0.54 -15.91
C LYS A 114 -5.77 1.74 -15.12
N SER A 115 -5.06 2.14 -14.06
CA SER A 115 -5.42 3.32 -13.27
C SER A 115 -5.25 4.63 -14.03
N LEU A 116 -4.31 4.74 -14.99
CA LEU A 116 -4.02 5.99 -15.72
C LEU A 116 -5.23 6.55 -16.48
N VAL A 117 -6.14 5.67 -16.92
CA VAL A 117 -7.36 6.01 -17.65
C VAL A 117 -8.62 5.81 -16.81
N SER A 118 -8.47 5.51 -15.52
CA SER A 118 -9.56 5.23 -14.61
C SER A 118 -9.94 6.45 -13.78
N THR A 119 -11.20 6.52 -13.36
CA THR A 119 -11.68 7.49 -12.36
C THR A 119 -10.95 7.36 -11.00
N LYS A 120 -10.25 6.24 -10.78
CA LYS A 120 -9.49 5.94 -9.56
C LYS A 120 -8.01 6.31 -9.65
N PHE A 121 -7.58 7.01 -10.72
CA PHE A 121 -6.18 7.42 -10.90
C PHE A 121 -5.61 8.13 -9.65
N ILE A 122 -6.30 9.17 -9.16
CA ILE A 122 -5.84 9.96 -8.00
C ILE A 122 -5.70 9.08 -6.75
N PHE A 123 -6.60 8.12 -6.56
CA PHE A 123 -6.55 7.20 -5.43
C PHE A 123 -5.29 6.30 -5.49
N ILE A 124 -5.04 5.67 -6.64
CA ILE A 124 -3.84 4.84 -6.84
C ILE A 124 -2.57 5.68 -6.77
N PHE A 125 -2.55 6.86 -7.37
CA PHE A 125 -1.42 7.80 -7.28
C PHE A 125 -1.07 8.12 -5.83
N ASN A 126 -2.06 8.48 -5.01
CA ASN A 126 -1.86 8.79 -3.59
C ASN A 126 -1.35 7.58 -2.80
N MET A 127 -1.79 6.36 -3.15
CA MET A 127 -1.28 5.15 -2.51
C MET A 127 0.19 4.89 -2.85
N ILE A 128 0.56 5.02 -4.13
CA ILE A 128 1.95 4.92 -4.58
C ILE A 128 2.82 5.93 -3.84
N ASP A 129 2.39 7.20 -3.81
CA ASP A 129 3.13 8.28 -3.16
C ASP A 129 3.27 8.05 -1.65
N LYS A 130 2.21 7.62 -0.97
CA LYS A 130 2.23 7.24 0.45
C LYS A 130 3.22 6.10 0.72
N SER A 131 3.23 5.07 -0.12
CA SER A 131 4.16 3.94 -0.01
C SER A 131 5.61 4.40 -0.10
N PHE A 132 5.95 5.21 -1.10
CA PHE A 132 7.31 5.74 -1.26
C PHE A 132 7.72 6.70 -0.16
N ASN A 133 6.85 7.64 0.23
CA ASN A 133 7.11 8.52 1.37
C ASN A 133 7.40 7.72 2.64
N THR A 134 6.61 6.69 2.91
CA THR A 134 6.79 5.84 4.10
C THR A 134 8.13 5.11 4.06
N ALA A 135 8.47 4.50 2.92
CA ALA A 135 9.70 3.75 2.81
C ALA A 135 10.96 4.63 2.84
N ILE A 136 10.94 5.79 2.18
CA ILE A 136 12.04 6.78 2.20
C ILE A 136 12.19 7.36 3.62
N LYS A 137 11.08 7.66 4.31
CA LYS A 137 11.11 8.11 5.70
C LYS A 137 11.74 7.06 6.61
N HIS A 138 11.38 5.79 6.44
CA HIS A 138 11.97 4.69 7.19
C HIS A 138 13.48 4.59 6.92
N PHE A 139 13.89 4.66 5.65
CA PHE A 139 15.29 4.67 5.24
C PHE A 139 16.09 5.80 5.91
N ILE A 140 15.64 7.06 5.76
CA ILE A 140 16.31 8.22 6.34
C ILE A 140 16.35 8.14 7.87
N SER A 141 15.29 7.63 8.51
CA SER A 141 15.25 7.50 9.97
C SER A 141 16.26 6.51 10.52
N ALA A 142 16.54 5.42 9.79
CA ALA A 142 17.57 4.45 10.17
C ALA A 142 18.99 4.97 9.94
N LYS A 143 19.23 5.70 8.84
CA LYS A 143 20.51 6.41 8.62
C LYS A 143 20.77 7.49 9.68
N ARG A 144 19.74 8.19 10.16
CA ARG A 144 19.85 9.21 11.22
C ARG A 144 20.37 8.69 12.56
N SER A 145 20.16 7.40 12.89
CA SER A 145 20.78 6.82 14.09
C SER A 145 22.31 6.66 13.96
N GLU A 146 22.85 6.73 12.74
CA GLU A 146 24.28 6.58 12.45
C GLU A 146 24.96 7.93 12.12
N GLU A 147 24.27 8.87 11.45
CA GLU A 147 24.84 10.18 11.06
C GLU A 147 23.92 11.36 11.41
N GLN A 148 24.44 12.33 12.18
CA GLN A 148 23.68 13.47 12.76
C GLN A 148 23.16 14.53 11.74
N ASN A 149 23.38 14.37 10.43
CA ASN A 149 23.34 15.50 9.49
C ASN A 149 22.04 15.76 8.70
N PHE A 150 20.99 14.95 8.86
CA PHE A 150 19.74 15.15 8.07
C PHE A 150 18.84 16.32 8.50
N GLY A 151 19.31 17.23 9.37
CA GLY A 151 18.84 18.62 9.56
C GLY A 151 17.33 18.95 9.64
N LYS A 152 17.01 20.24 9.66
CA LYS A 152 15.62 20.79 9.72
C LYS A 152 14.79 20.54 8.44
N ASN A 153 15.35 19.86 7.43
CA ASN A 153 14.76 19.72 6.09
C ASN A 153 14.45 18.26 5.67
N ALA A 154 14.49 17.29 6.59
CA ALA A 154 14.25 15.88 6.24
C ALA A 154 12.88 15.66 5.58
N ASP A 155 11.82 16.30 6.08
CA ASP A 155 10.48 16.18 5.49
C ASP A 155 10.45 16.70 4.05
N TYR A 156 11.18 17.77 3.75
CA TYR A 156 11.32 18.29 2.39
C TYR A 156 12.04 17.29 1.47
N VAL A 157 13.15 16.70 1.94
CA VAL A 157 13.90 15.68 1.18
C VAL A 157 13.05 14.43 0.94
N ILE A 158 12.31 13.97 1.95
CA ILE A 158 11.39 12.83 1.83
C ILE A 158 10.33 13.13 0.75
N SER A 159 9.62 14.26 0.86
CA SER A 159 8.57 14.61 -0.09
C SER A 159 9.11 14.84 -1.51
N TYR A 160 10.27 15.48 -1.65
CA TYR A 160 10.92 15.67 -2.95
C TYR A 160 11.26 14.33 -3.60
N THR A 161 11.92 13.43 -2.86
CA THR A 161 12.37 12.14 -3.41
C THR A 161 11.20 11.21 -3.68
N ALA A 162 10.19 11.16 -2.79
CA ALA A 162 8.98 10.37 -3.02
C ALA A 162 8.21 10.88 -4.25
N GLY A 163 8.03 12.20 -4.37
CA GLY A 163 7.36 12.79 -5.53
C GLY A 163 8.11 12.52 -6.84
N ALA A 164 9.44 12.59 -6.84
CA ALA A 164 10.26 12.22 -7.98
C ALA A 164 10.07 10.74 -8.36
N PHE A 165 10.04 9.84 -7.36
CA PHE A 165 9.77 8.42 -7.58
C PHE A 165 8.40 8.19 -8.21
N THR A 166 7.34 8.74 -7.59
CA THR A 166 5.97 8.63 -8.09
C THR A 166 5.86 9.14 -9.53
N SER A 167 6.50 10.26 -9.85
CA SER A 167 6.52 10.82 -11.21
C SER A 167 7.24 9.92 -12.20
N LEU A 168 8.36 9.29 -11.82
CA LEU A 168 9.13 8.40 -12.70
C LEU A 168 8.37 7.11 -13.00
N VAL A 169 7.71 6.52 -11.99
CA VAL A 169 6.83 5.35 -12.18
C VAL A 169 5.73 5.67 -13.18
N VAL A 170 5.01 6.77 -12.99
CA VAL A 170 3.93 7.18 -13.91
C VAL A 170 4.46 7.37 -15.33
N LYS A 171 5.61 8.04 -15.49
CA LYS A 171 6.22 8.27 -16.81
C LYS A 171 6.66 6.98 -17.51
N THR A 172 7.23 6.03 -16.77
CA THR A 172 7.62 4.72 -17.32
C THR A 172 6.42 3.91 -17.78
N ILE A 173 5.33 3.96 -17.02
CA ILE A 173 4.08 3.31 -17.41
C ILE A 173 3.51 3.94 -18.69
N GLN A 174 3.50 5.27 -18.76
CA GLN A 174 3.03 6.03 -19.94
C GLN A 174 3.86 5.75 -21.20
N ASN A 175 5.17 5.52 -21.04
CA ASN A 175 6.07 5.19 -22.14
C ASN A 175 6.11 3.69 -22.47
N GLU A 176 5.27 2.89 -21.81
CA GLU A 176 5.14 1.44 -21.97
C GLU A 176 6.40 0.61 -21.73
N THR A 177 7.46 1.17 -21.13
CA THR A 177 8.73 0.45 -20.97
C THR A 177 8.76 -0.50 -19.78
N SER A 178 7.95 -0.27 -18.73
CA SER A 178 7.97 -1.00 -17.43
C SER A 178 9.38 -1.27 -16.88
N ASP A 179 10.37 -0.44 -17.23
CA ASP A 179 11.76 -0.59 -16.78
C ASP A 179 11.91 -0.03 -15.36
N TYR A 180 11.33 -0.76 -14.40
CA TYR A 180 11.37 -0.40 -12.99
C TYR A 180 12.75 -0.63 -12.37
N GLU A 181 13.54 -1.57 -12.88
CA GLU A 181 14.92 -1.81 -12.44
C GLU A 181 15.77 -0.54 -12.59
N THR A 182 15.76 0.07 -13.79
CA THR A 182 16.52 1.30 -14.03
C THR A 182 16.06 2.44 -13.13
N ILE A 183 14.74 2.60 -12.92
CA ILE A 183 14.20 3.67 -12.06
C ILE A 183 14.65 3.49 -10.61
N VAL A 184 14.44 2.29 -10.07
CA VAL A 184 14.77 1.97 -8.68
C VAL A 184 16.26 2.16 -8.44
N LYS A 185 17.11 1.66 -9.34
CA LYS A 185 18.58 1.79 -9.26
C LYS A 185 19.07 3.24 -9.33
N ASN A 186 18.50 4.05 -10.21
CA ASN A 186 18.89 5.46 -10.33
C ASN A 186 18.51 6.27 -9.07
N LEU A 187 17.34 5.97 -8.48
CA LEU A 187 16.86 6.63 -7.27
C LEU A 187 17.62 6.19 -6.03
N SER A 188 17.86 4.89 -5.92
CA SER A 188 18.80 4.28 -4.98
C SER A 188 20.14 5.02 -4.93
N THR A 189 20.79 5.16 -6.10
CA THR A 189 22.09 5.82 -6.21
C THR A 189 22.01 7.28 -5.74
N SER A 190 20.90 7.95 -6.07
CA SER A 190 20.65 9.32 -5.63
C SER A 190 20.45 9.43 -4.11
N LEU A 191 19.76 8.46 -3.50
CA LEU A 191 19.52 8.40 -2.04
C LEU A 191 20.79 8.03 -1.25
N GLN A 192 21.67 7.21 -1.80
CA GLN A 192 22.94 6.85 -1.17
C GLN A 192 23.94 8.02 -1.14
N GLY A 193 23.81 8.99 -2.06
CA GLY A 193 24.63 10.20 -2.12
C GLY A 193 24.17 11.33 -1.18
N ILE A 194 23.06 11.15 -0.44
CA ILE A 194 22.53 12.11 0.54
C ILE A 194 22.82 11.56 1.95
#